data_AF-A0A3D3R0M9-F1
#
_entry.id   AF-A0A3D3R0M9-F1
#
_cell.length_a   1.000
_cell.length_b   1.000
_cell.length_c   1.000
_cell.angle_alpha   90.00
_cell.angle_beta   90.00
_cell.angle_gamma   90.00
#
_symmetry.space_group_name_H-M   'P 1'
#
loop_
_entity.id
_entity.type
_entity.pdbx_description
1 polymer ?
#
loop_
_entity_poly.entity_id
_entity_poly.type
_entity_poly.pdbx_seq_one_letter_code
_entity_poly.pdbx_strand_id
1 'polypeptide(L)'
;MFITRLESLRGIAALMVAVSHCLIVFAVNQNEMIWATPLQETQGTQAFITRLLLIPFNGGAAVTVFFVLSGYVLGLSLDRKSKSLGTCFAFYVKRLFRIYPAYLVCLTLIIFSIACFHTYTVYPDTSVWFKEWYQNPITIDNVLANYTLFETNLNQVAWTLKVELVMSV
;
A
#
# COMPACT_ATOMS: atom_id res chain seq x y z
N MET A 1 -23.00 11.30 2.81
CA MET A 1 -23.67 11.09 1.52
C MET A 1 -22.98 9.90 0.86
N PHE A 2 -23.71 8.80 0.66
CA PHE A 2 -23.18 7.59 0.06
C PHE A 2 -23.32 7.73 -1.46
N ILE A 3 -22.20 7.89 -2.18
CA ILE A 3 -22.24 7.97 -3.65
C ILE A 3 -21.80 6.61 -4.16
N THR A 4 -22.77 5.76 -4.49
CA THR A 4 -22.55 4.37 -4.90
C THR A 4 -21.49 4.25 -6.01
N ARG A 5 -21.48 5.18 -6.96
CA ARG A 5 -20.49 5.19 -8.06
C ARG A 5 -19.04 5.32 -7.57
N LEU A 6 -18.78 6.12 -6.53
CA LEU A 6 -17.44 6.27 -5.97
C LEU A 6 -17.02 5.03 -5.20
N GLU A 7 -17.95 4.42 -4.44
CA GLU A 7 -17.65 3.19 -3.69
C GLU A 7 -17.44 2.00 -4.63
N SER A 8 -18.21 1.88 -5.72
CA SER A 8 -17.96 0.87 -6.76
C SER A 8 -16.58 1.05 -7.41
N LEU A 9 -16.17 2.28 -7.68
CA LEU A 9 -14.85 2.57 -8.25
C LEU A 9 -13.71 2.19 -7.28
N ARG A 10 -13.88 2.45 -5.98
CA ARG A 10 -12.95 1.96 -4.93
C ARG A 10 -12.88 0.43 -4.91
N GLY A 11 -14.01 -0.25 -5.04
CA GLY A 11 -14.05 -1.72 -5.12
C GLY A 11 -13.26 -2.26 -6.31
N ILE A 12 -13.42 -1.65 -7.49
CA ILE A 12 -12.64 -2.01 -8.70
C ILE A 12 -11.15 -1.74 -8.47
N ALA A 13 -10.79 -0.58 -7.93
CA ALA A 13 -9.41 -0.25 -7.63
C ALA A 13 -8.78 -1.23 -6.61
N ALA A 14 -9.51 -1.63 -5.56
CA ALA A 14 -9.06 -2.64 -4.60
C ALA A 14 -8.78 -3.98 -5.29
N LEU A 15 -9.67 -4.41 -6.19
CA LEU A 15 -9.48 -5.63 -6.97
C LEU A 15 -8.26 -5.54 -7.88
N MET A 16 -8.04 -4.39 -8.53
CA MET A 16 -6.86 -4.16 -9.35
C MET A 16 -5.57 -4.28 -8.54
N VAL A 17 -5.52 -3.71 -7.33
CA VAL A 17 -4.38 -3.84 -6.42
C VAL A 17 -4.16 -5.30 -6.04
N ALA A 18 -5.21 -6.03 -5.66
CA ALA A 18 -5.12 -7.42 -5.25
C ALA A 18 -4.59 -8.32 -6.39
N VAL A 19 -5.15 -8.18 -7.60
CA VAL A 19 -4.69 -8.92 -8.78
C VAL A 19 -3.24 -8.57 -9.11
N SER A 20 -2.87 -7.29 -9.04
CA SER A 20 -1.49 -6.85 -9.25
C SER A 20 -0.53 -7.54 -8.30
N HIS A 21 -0.84 -7.59 -7.00
CA HIS A 21 -0.01 -8.26 -6.00
C HIS A 21 0.14 -9.75 -6.30
N CYS A 22 -0.95 -10.45 -6.64
CA CYS A 22 -0.89 -11.87 -7.00
C CYS A 22 0.02 -12.15 -8.21
N LEU A 23 0.08 -11.22 -9.17
CA LEU A 23 0.88 -11.38 -10.40
C LEU A 23 2.36 -11.04 -10.23
N ILE A 24 2.75 -10.28 -9.19
CA ILE A 24 4.13 -9.83 -8.99
C ILE A 24 4.89 -10.58 -7.90
N VAL A 25 4.29 -11.51 -7.16
CA VAL A 25 4.99 -12.25 -6.08
C VAL A 25 6.11 -13.16 -6.63
N PHE A 26 5.83 -13.87 -7.72
CA PHE A 26 6.75 -14.86 -8.30
C PHE A 26 7.48 -14.30 -9.50
N ALA A 27 8.71 -14.76 -9.71
CA ALA A 27 9.42 -14.54 -10.96
C ALA A 27 8.75 -15.37 -12.06
N VAL A 28 8.55 -14.78 -13.24
CA VAL A 28 7.91 -15.46 -14.39
C VAL A 28 8.93 -15.57 -15.50
N ASN A 29 9.26 -16.80 -15.92
CA ASN A 29 10.34 -17.07 -16.90
C ASN A 29 11.67 -16.38 -16.54
N GLN A 30 12.13 -16.54 -15.30
CA GLN A 30 13.35 -15.91 -14.76
C GLN A 30 13.32 -14.36 -14.73
N ASN A 31 12.18 -13.75 -15.06
CA ASN A 31 12.00 -12.32 -14.94
C ASN A 31 11.48 -11.96 -13.54
N GLU A 32 12.36 -11.42 -12.71
CA GLU A 32 12.06 -11.02 -11.35
C GLU A 32 11.41 -9.62 -11.25
N MET A 33 11.33 -8.88 -12.36
CA MET A 33 10.83 -7.50 -12.44
C MET A 33 9.77 -7.34 -13.52
N ILE A 34 8.87 -8.32 -13.63
CA ILE A 34 7.87 -8.40 -14.72
C ILE A 34 6.97 -7.16 -14.85
N TRP A 35 6.79 -6.38 -13.78
CA TRP A 35 6.02 -5.12 -13.81
C TRP A 35 6.73 -3.99 -14.57
N ALA A 36 8.07 -4.00 -14.61
CA ALA A 36 8.89 -2.96 -15.23
C ALA A 36 9.37 -3.33 -16.64
N THR A 37 9.37 -4.62 -16.98
CA THR A 37 9.86 -5.09 -18.29
C THR A 37 8.97 -4.62 -19.44
N PRO A 38 9.53 -4.05 -20.52
CA PRO A 38 8.79 -3.77 -21.75
C PRO A 38 8.17 -5.04 -22.35
N LEU A 39 6.98 -4.91 -22.95
CA LEU A 39 6.26 -6.07 -23.53
C LEU A 39 7.06 -6.74 -24.65
N GLN A 40 7.88 -5.99 -25.37
CA GLN A 40 8.74 -6.47 -26.45
C GLN A 40 9.92 -7.32 -25.93
N GLU A 41 10.34 -7.10 -24.69
CA GLU A 41 11.47 -7.78 -24.07
C GLU A 41 11.05 -9.01 -23.25
N THR A 42 9.73 -9.23 -23.06
CA THR A 42 9.25 -10.42 -22.35
C THR A 42 9.50 -11.68 -23.16
N GLN A 43 10.24 -12.62 -22.58
CA GLN A 43 10.53 -13.91 -23.20
C GLN A 43 9.57 -14.98 -22.69
N GLY A 44 8.92 -15.68 -23.62
CA GLY A 44 8.00 -16.78 -23.34
C GLY A 44 6.54 -16.35 -23.09
N THR A 45 5.62 -17.27 -23.37
CA THR A 45 4.17 -17.02 -23.37
C THR A 45 3.64 -16.62 -22.00
N GLN A 46 4.14 -17.24 -20.92
CA GLN A 46 3.71 -16.94 -19.55
C GLN A 46 4.07 -15.50 -19.15
N ALA A 47 5.32 -15.07 -19.36
CA ALA A 47 5.74 -13.71 -19.08
C ALA A 47 4.96 -12.68 -19.91
N PHE A 48 4.71 -12.97 -21.18
CA PHE A 48 3.90 -12.10 -22.04
C PHE A 48 2.47 -11.94 -21.52
N ILE A 49 1.80 -13.04 -21.16
CA ILE A 49 0.44 -13.00 -20.60
C ILE A 49 0.42 -12.26 -19.25
N THR A 50 1.35 -12.55 -18.35
CA THR A 50 1.44 -11.86 -17.05
C THR A 50 1.64 -10.37 -17.25
N ARG A 51 2.54 -9.98 -18.16
CA ARG A 51 2.79 -8.56 -18.47
C ARG A 51 1.56 -7.89 -19.07
N LEU A 52 0.86 -8.57 -19.97
CA LEU A 52 -0.37 -8.09 -20.59
C LEU A 52 -1.47 -7.86 -19.54
N LEU A 53 -1.62 -8.77 -18.57
CA LEU A 53 -2.57 -8.62 -17.45
C LEU A 53 -2.17 -7.48 -16.50
N LEU A 54 -0.89 -7.25 -16.26
CA LEU A 54 -0.41 -6.15 -15.42
C LEU A 54 -0.70 -4.76 -15.98
N ILE A 55 -0.99 -4.62 -17.28
CA ILE A 55 -1.34 -3.33 -17.90
C ILE A 55 -2.67 -2.79 -17.33
N PRO A 56 -3.81 -3.49 -17.46
CA PRO A 56 -5.08 -3.05 -16.88
C PRO A 56 -5.10 -3.17 -15.35
N PHE A 57 -4.38 -4.14 -14.76
CA PHE A 57 -4.31 -4.35 -13.32
C PHE A 57 -3.07 -3.70 -12.70
N ASN A 58 -2.86 -2.41 -13.00
CA ASN A 58 -1.76 -1.66 -12.42
C ASN A 58 -2.11 -1.22 -10.98
N GLY A 59 -1.47 -1.86 -9.99
CA GLY A 59 -1.69 -1.56 -8.58
C GLY A 59 -1.35 -0.12 -8.21
N GLY A 60 -0.28 0.45 -8.76
CA GLY A 60 0.12 1.84 -8.50
C GLY A 60 -0.93 2.84 -9.00
N ALA A 61 -1.42 2.67 -10.23
CA ALA A 61 -2.49 3.50 -10.78
C ALA A 61 -3.79 3.38 -9.97
N ALA A 62 -4.13 2.17 -9.52
CA ALA A 62 -5.29 1.94 -8.66
C ALA A 62 -5.18 2.66 -7.31
N VAL A 63 -4.00 2.65 -6.67
CA VAL A 63 -3.75 3.41 -5.43
C VAL A 63 -3.89 4.92 -5.66
N THR A 64 -3.43 5.45 -6.79
CA THR A 64 -3.64 6.87 -7.15
C THR A 64 -5.14 7.21 -7.22
N VAL A 65 -5.97 6.32 -7.77
CA VAL A 65 -7.43 6.50 -7.78
C VAL A 65 -7.98 6.60 -6.36
N PHE A 66 -7.50 5.77 -5.41
CA PHE A 66 -7.91 5.90 -4.00
C PHE A 66 -7.59 7.29 -3.42
N PHE A 67 -6.40 7.82 -3.68
CA PHE A 67 -6.03 9.15 -3.19
C PHE A 67 -6.91 10.25 -3.79
N VAL A 68 -7.16 10.22 -5.11
CA VAL A 68 -8.05 11.20 -5.77
C VAL A 68 -9.46 11.14 -5.20
N LEU A 69 -10.01 9.94 -5.02
CA LEU A 69 -11.35 9.76 -4.45
C LEU A 69 -11.43 10.17 -2.97
N SER A 70 -10.36 9.93 -2.20
CA SER A 70 -10.25 10.36 -0.81
C SER A 70 -10.27 11.89 -0.72
N GLY A 71 -9.45 12.57 -1.54
CA GLY A 71 -9.41 14.03 -1.63
C GLY A 71 -10.74 14.63 -2.09
N TYR A 72 -11.39 14.04 -3.10
CA TYR A 72 -12.69 14.50 -3.58
C TYR A 72 -13.77 14.46 -2.49
N VAL A 73 -13.90 13.33 -1.77
CA VAL A 73 -14.88 13.18 -0.68
C VAL A 73 -14.55 14.10 0.50
N LEU A 74 -13.27 14.31 0.77
CA LEU A 74 -12.82 15.23 1.81
C LEU A 74 -13.20 16.69 1.49
N GLY A 75 -12.93 17.14 0.26
CA GLY A 75 -13.33 18.47 -0.22
C GLY A 75 -14.83 18.71 -0.08
N LEU A 76 -15.65 17.75 -0.51
CA LEU A 76 -17.11 17.81 -0.33
C LEU A 76 -17.54 17.86 1.16
N SER A 77 -16.79 17.21 2.05
CA SER A 77 -17.07 17.25 3.49
C SER A 77 -16.70 18.59 4.12
N LEU A 78 -15.64 19.24 3.63
CA LEU A 78 -15.17 20.54 4.12
C LEU A 78 -16.08 21.67 3.65
N ASP A 79 -16.59 21.63 2.42
CA ASP A 79 -17.52 22.65 1.92
C ASP A 79 -18.87 22.70 2.64
N ARG A 80 -19.24 21.62 3.36
CA ARG A 80 -20.49 21.55 4.14
C ARG A 80 -20.36 22.06 5.57
N LYS A 81 -19.15 22.29 6.07
CA LYS A 81 -18.91 22.73 7.45
C LYS A 81 -18.31 24.13 7.47
N SER A 82 -18.61 24.88 8.53
CA SER A 82 -17.93 26.15 8.80
C SER A 82 -16.42 25.90 8.85
N LYS A 83 -15.66 26.62 8.00
CA LYS A 83 -14.20 26.50 7.84
C LYS A 83 -13.48 27.15 9.02
N SER A 84 -13.77 26.70 10.25
CA SER A 84 -13.06 27.13 11.45
C SER A 84 -11.87 26.23 11.74
N LEU A 85 -10.77 26.81 12.26
CA LEU A 85 -9.57 26.07 12.67
C LEU A 85 -9.90 24.94 13.66
N GLY A 86 -10.87 25.16 14.56
CA GLY A 86 -11.33 24.13 15.50
C GLY A 86 -12.00 22.93 14.84
N THR A 87 -12.73 23.14 13.74
CA THR A 87 -13.38 22.03 13.00
C THR A 87 -12.35 21.19 12.25
N CYS A 88 -11.33 21.83 11.70
CA CYS A 88 -10.19 21.15 11.06
C CYS A 88 -9.40 20.33 12.09
N PHE A 89 -9.03 20.94 13.22
CA PHE A 89 -8.32 20.25 14.30
C PHE A 89 -9.09 19.04 14.83
N ALA A 90 -10.39 19.19 15.10
CA ALA A 90 -11.23 18.08 15.56
C ALA A 90 -11.33 16.94 14.53
N PHE A 91 -11.29 17.26 13.23
CA PHE A 91 -11.24 16.27 12.16
C PHE A 91 -9.93 15.48 12.17
N TYR A 92 -8.80 16.17 12.27
CA TYR A 92 -7.47 15.54 12.37
C TYR A 92 -7.34 14.63 13.59
N VAL A 93 -7.76 15.10 14.76
CA VAL A 93 -7.71 14.32 16.00
C VAL A 93 -8.54 13.04 15.87
N LYS A 94 -9.78 13.13 15.36
CA LYS A 94 -10.63 11.95 15.14
C LYS A 94 -10.00 10.95 14.17
N ARG A 95 -9.33 11.44 13.12
CA ARG A 95 -8.63 10.58 12.17
C ARG A 95 -7.42 9.91 12.79
N LEU A 96 -6.61 10.65 13.54
CA LEU A 96 -5.43 10.12 14.24
C LEU A 96 -5.83 9.00 15.21
N PHE A 97 -6.82 9.26 16.07
CA PHE A 97 -7.32 8.26 17.03
C PHE A 97 -8.04 7.07 16.37
N ARG A 98 -8.45 7.19 15.10
CA ARG A 98 -9.03 6.07 14.35
C ARG A 98 -7.94 5.20 13.70
N ILE A 99 -6.94 5.82 13.09
CA ILE A 99 -5.93 5.13 12.27
C ILE A 99 -4.80 4.59 13.16
N TYR A 100 -4.29 5.41 14.07
CA TYR A 100 -3.06 5.11 14.80
C TYR A 100 -3.18 3.90 15.73
N PRO A 101 -4.25 3.71 16.53
CA PRO A 101 -4.37 2.52 17.37
C PRO A 101 -4.40 1.21 16.58
N ALA A 102 -5.13 1.17 15.46
CA ALA A 102 -5.17 0.01 14.59
C ALA A 102 -3.80 -0.26 13.95
N TYR A 103 -3.09 0.80 13.55
CA TYR A 103 -1.73 0.69 13.03
C TYR A 103 -0.75 0.13 14.07
N LEU A 104 -0.79 0.61 15.31
CA LEU A 104 0.06 0.12 16.40
C LEU A 104 -0.14 -1.38 16.67
N VAL A 105 -1.39 -1.83 16.71
CA VAL A 105 -1.71 -3.26 16.88
C VAL A 105 -1.17 -4.07 15.71
N CYS A 106 -1.42 -3.65 14.48
CA CYS A 106 -0.95 -4.32 13.27
C CYS A 106 0.59 -4.42 13.24
N LEU A 107 1.29 -3.30 13.49
CA LEU A 107 2.75 -3.27 13.50
C LEU A 107 3.33 -4.17 14.60
N THR A 108 2.72 -4.16 15.78
CA THR A 108 3.16 -5.03 16.90
C THR A 108 3.03 -6.51 16.54
N LEU A 109 1.92 -6.91 15.89
CA LEU A 109 1.72 -8.28 15.42
C LEU A 109 2.72 -8.67 14.33
N ILE A 110 3.03 -7.75 13.41
CA ILE A 110 4.05 -7.96 12.37
C ILE A 110 5.42 -8.18 13.01
N ILE A 111 5.84 -7.29 13.92
CA ILE A 111 7.14 -7.40 14.62
C ILE A 111 7.22 -8.72 15.39
N PHE A 112 6.16 -9.07 16.13
CA PHE A 112 6.08 -10.33 16.87
C PHE A 112 6.21 -11.55 15.93
N SER A 113 5.49 -11.53 14.81
CA SER A 113 5.54 -12.60 13.80
C SER A 113 6.94 -12.76 13.22
N ILE A 114 7.60 -11.65 12.86
CA ILE A 114 8.97 -11.68 12.34
C ILE A 114 9.94 -12.21 13.39
N ALA A 115 9.87 -11.72 14.62
CA ALA A 115 10.76 -12.11 15.70
C ALA A 115 10.63 -13.60 16.10
N CYS A 116 9.42 -14.17 16.03
CA CYS A 116 9.17 -15.54 16.47
C CYS A 116 9.31 -16.58 15.35
N PHE A 117 8.95 -16.24 14.12
CA PHE A 117 8.74 -17.22 13.05
C PHE A 117 9.52 -16.94 11.77
N HIS A 118 10.09 -15.74 11.59
CA HIS A 118 10.72 -15.38 10.33
C HIS A 118 12.24 -15.51 10.39
N THR A 119 12.79 -16.26 9.45
CA THR A 119 14.21 -16.22 9.09
C THR A 119 14.28 -15.83 7.62
N TYR A 120 15.06 -14.80 7.30
CA TYR A 120 15.19 -14.34 5.92
C TYR A 120 15.84 -15.43 5.06
N THR A 121 15.14 -15.87 4.04
CA THR A 121 15.60 -16.87 3.07
C THR A 121 15.26 -16.41 1.67
N VAL A 122 16.24 -16.46 0.77
CA VAL A 122 16.02 -16.13 -0.65
C VAL A 122 15.52 -17.37 -1.36
N TYR A 123 14.35 -17.25 -2.00
CA TYR A 123 13.77 -18.31 -2.82
C TYR A 123 14.07 -18.02 -4.31
N PRO A 124 14.53 -19.02 -5.08
CA PRO A 124 15.01 -18.82 -6.45
C PRO A 124 13.95 -18.32 -7.43
N ASP A 125 12.67 -18.65 -7.22
CA ASP A 125 11.56 -18.28 -8.12
C ASP A 125 10.73 -17.09 -7.61
N THR A 126 11.31 -16.23 -6.78
CA THR A 126 10.62 -15.06 -6.23
C THR A 126 11.04 -13.76 -6.89
N SER A 127 10.10 -12.82 -7.00
CA SER A 127 10.37 -11.53 -7.59
C SER A 127 11.21 -10.63 -6.69
N VAL A 128 11.77 -9.55 -7.24
CA VAL A 128 12.46 -8.54 -6.42
C VAL A 128 11.51 -7.91 -5.41
N TRP A 129 10.25 -7.67 -5.80
CA TRP A 129 9.23 -7.11 -4.93
C TRP A 129 9.01 -7.97 -3.68
N PHE A 130 9.00 -9.30 -3.83
CA PHE A 130 8.89 -10.21 -2.68
C PHE A 130 10.18 -10.22 -1.83
N LYS A 131 11.35 -10.25 -2.49
CA LYS A 131 12.65 -10.30 -1.83
C LYS A 131 12.98 -9.06 -1.01
N GLU A 132 12.38 -7.91 -1.31
CA GLU A 132 12.54 -6.64 -0.57
C GLU A 132 11.92 -6.66 0.83
N TRP A 133 11.06 -7.63 1.12
CA TRP A 133 10.41 -7.72 2.44
C TRP A 133 11.37 -8.35 3.46
N TYR A 134 11.51 -7.68 4.61
CA TYR A 134 12.20 -8.20 5.80
C TYR A 134 13.66 -8.66 5.59
N GLN A 135 14.38 -8.04 4.65
CA GLN A 135 15.80 -8.34 4.39
C GLN A 135 16.72 -8.09 5.58
N ASN A 136 16.43 -7.03 6.34
CA ASN A 136 17.28 -6.58 7.44
C ASN A 136 16.74 -7.07 8.78
N PRO A 137 17.62 -7.43 9.74
CA PRO A 137 17.20 -7.81 11.08
C PRO A 137 16.47 -6.66 11.78
N ILE A 138 15.54 -7.02 12.67
CA ILE A 138 14.80 -6.03 13.46
C ILE A 138 15.72 -5.43 14.51
N THR A 139 16.00 -4.14 14.39
CA THR A 139 16.70 -3.32 15.39
C THR A 139 15.71 -2.42 16.14
N ILE A 140 16.01 -2.05 17.39
CA ILE A 140 15.17 -1.17 18.21
C ILE A 140 14.93 0.19 17.53
N ASP A 141 15.97 0.78 16.92
CA ASP A 141 15.87 2.07 16.22
C ASP A 141 14.89 2.00 15.05
N ASN A 142 14.99 0.93 14.24
CA ASN A 142 14.06 0.68 13.14
C ASN A 142 12.61 0.48 13.64
N VAL A 143 12.42 -0.25 14.74
CA VAL A 143 11.09 -0.45 15.34
C VAL A 143 10.50 0.88 15.79
N LEU A 144 11.27 1.71 16.48
CA LEU A 144 10.82 3.03 16.95
C LEU A 144 10.51 3.96 15.77
N ALA A 145 11.33 3.94 14.72
CA ALA A 145 11.09 4.70 13.49
C ALA A 145 9.80 4.26 12.76
N ASN A 146 9.45 2.97 12.81
CA ASN A 146 8.17 2.49 12.26
C ASN A 146 6.98 2.88 13.15
N TYR A 147 7.09 2.74 14.47
CA TYR A 147 6.01 3.17 15.38
C TYR A 147 5.64 4.63 15.20
N THR A 148 6.63 5.48 14.95
CA THR A 148 6.47 6.93 14.71
C THR A 148 6.07 7.28 13.27
N LEU A 149 5.93 6.29 12.36
CA LEU A 149 5.68 6.47 10.92
C LEU A 149 6.76 7.27 10.17
N PHE A 150 7.95 7.43 10.75
CA PHE A 150 9.10 7.99 10.02
C PHE A 150 9.56 7.02 8.94
N GLU A 151 9.67 5.74 9.30
CA GLU A 151 9.93 4.63 8.39
C GLU A 151 8.70 3.76 8.20
N THR A 152 8.60 3.08 7.06
CA THR A 152 7.50 2.15 6.76
C THR A 152 8.03 0.82 6.22
N ASN A 153 9.28 0.47 6.47
CA ASN A 153 9.89 -0.75 5.92
C ASN A 153 9.33 -2.05 6.55
N LEU A 154 8.93 -2.03 7.83
CA LEU A 154 8.36 -3.21 8.51
C LEU A 154 6.91 -3.47 8.08
N ASN A 155 6.20 -2.42 7.66
CA ASN A 155 4.89 -2.52 7.04
C ASN A 155 4.90 -1.63 5.81
N GLN A 156 5.38 -2.17 4.68
CA GLN A 156 5.54 -1.39 3.44
C GLN A 156 4.24 -0.69 3.06
N VAL A 157 3.08 -1.34 3.24
CA VAL A 157 1.76 -0.75 2.93
C VAL A 157 1.44 0.52 3.75
N ALA A 158 2.08 0.71 4.91
CA ALA A 158 1.90 1.87 5.77
C ALA A 158 2.35 3.20 5.13
N TRP A 159 3.09 3.17 4.02
CA TRP A 159 3.41 4.39 3.27
C TRP A 159 2.14 5.16 2.87
N THR A 160 1.05 4.46 2.56
CA THR A 160 -0.24 5.07 2.23
C THR A 160 -0.86 5.80 3.42
N LEU A 161 -0.70 5.27 4.64
CA LEU A 161 -1.15 5.89 5.89
C LEU A 161 -0.32 7.14 6.21
N LYS A 162 0.99 7.08 5.98
CA LYS A 162 1.88 8.24 6.13
C LYS A 162 1.43 9.38 5.21
N VAL A 163 1.15 9.08 3.95
CA VAL A 163 0.60 10.07 3.00
C VAL A 163 -0.76 10.58 3.48
N GLU A 164 -1.67 9.71 3.92
CA GLU A 164 -3.00 10.14 4.37
C GLU A 164 -2.92 11.06 5.60
N LEU A 165 -2.01 10.82 6.54
CA LEU A 165 -1.83 11.67 7.71
C LEU A 165 -1.19 13.02 7.38
N VAL A 166 -0.24 13.06 6.44
CA VAL A 166 0.51 14.27 6.06
C VAL A 166 -0.26 15.14 5.06
N MET A 167 -0.88 14.55 4.04
CA MET A 167 -1.43 15.26 2.87
C MET A 167 -2.94 15.57 2.97
N SER A 168 -3.62 15.18 4.05
CA SER A 168 -5.07 15.41 4.21
C SER A 168 -5.44 16.85 4.62
N VAL A 169 -4.84 17.87 4.02
CA VAL A 169 -5.23 19.29 4.16
C VAL A 169 -6.04 19.72 2.95
#